data_AF-A0A950L7W6-F1
#
_entry.id   AF-A0A950L7W6-F1
#
_cell.length_a   1.000
_cell.length_b   1.000
_cell.length_c   1.000
_cell.angle_alpha   90.00
_cell.angle_beta   90.00
_cell.angle_gamma   90.00
#
_symmetry.space_group_name_H-M   'P 1'
#
loop_
_entity.id
_entity.type
_entity.pdbx_description
1 polymer ?
#
loop_
_entity_poly.entity_id
_entity_poly.type
_entity_poly.pdbx_seq_one_letter_code
_entity_poly.pdbx_strand_id
1 'polypeptide(L)' 'MILSKMPAAKVSLRKSRGGVFEITVDGRLRFSKKSAGRFPAGDEVLACIA' A
#
# COMPACT_ATOMS: atom_id res chain seq x y z
N MET A 1 6.94 1.76 -8.70
CA MET A 1 5.73 2.46 -9.19
C MET A 1 5.39 3.71 -8.37
N ILE A 2 5.25 3.63 -7.04
CA ILE A 2 4.86 4.80 -6.20
C ILE A 2 5.84 5.97 -6.35
N LEU A 3 7.13 5.74 -6.08
CA LEU A 3 8.16 6.80 -6.17
C LEU A 3 8.34 7.36 -7.59
N SER A 4 7.99 6.58 -8.62
CA SER A 4 8.00 7.06 -10.01
C SER A 4 6.84 8.04 -10.29
N LYS A 5 5.69 7.86 -9.62
CA LYS A 5 4.50 8.72 -9.76
C LYS A 5 4.53 9.91 -8.79
N MET A 6 5.09 9.71 -7.59
CA MET A 6 5.23 10.71 -6.53
C MET A 6 6.66 10.68 -5.96
N PRO A 7 7.63 11.34 -6.62
CA PRO A 7 9.03 11.30 -6.21
C PRO A 7 9.30 11.89 -4.82
N ALA A 8 8.49 12.84 -4.38
CA ALA A 8 8.60 13.47 -3.07
C ALA A 8 8.00 12.65 -1.91
N ALA A 9 7.34 11.51 -2.20
CA ALA A 9 6.72 10.70 -1.17
C ALA A 9 7.77 9.98 -0.30
N LYS A 10 7.53 9.97 1.02
CA LYS A 10 8.34 9.16 1.94
C LYS A 10 7.73 7.76 2.05
N VAL A 11 8.39 6.77 1.45
CA VAL A 11 7.94 5.37 1.46
C VAL A 11 8.77 4.56 2.44
N SER A 12 8.10 3.81 3.32
CA SER A 12 8.75 2.88 4.24
C SER A 12 8.15 1.48 4.11
N LEU A 13 9.01 0.46 4.04
CA LEU A 13 8.59 -0.94 4.09
C LEU A 13 8.66 -1.42 5.53
N ARG A 14 7.52 -1.78 6.12
CA ARG A 14 7.45 -2.36 7.46
C ARG A 14 7.23 -3.87 7.36
N LYS A 15 8.18 -4.65 7.86
CA LYS A 15 8.03 -6.10 7.93
C LYS A 15 6.86 -6.46 8.85
N SER A 16 5.92 -7.23 8.34
CA SER A 16 4.78 -7.77 9.08
C SER A 16 4.94 -9.28 9.31
N ARG A 17 4.05 -9.87 10.11
CA ARG A 17 3.93 -11.33 10.32
C ARG A 17 2.49 -11.78 10.00
N GLY A 18 2.28 -13.08 9.81
CA GLY A 18 0.93 -13.65 9.67
C GLY A 18 0.22 -13.29 8.35
N GLY A 19 0.98 -13.17 7.25
CA GLY A 19 0.42 -12.97 5.91
C GLY A 19 -0.22 -11.59 5.67
N VAL A 20 0.05 -10.61 6.54
CA VAL A 20 -0.49 -9.25 6.43
C VAL A 20 0.20 -8.49 5.31
N PHE A 21 -0.60 -7.87 4.45
CA PHE A 21 -0.14 -6.86 3.51
C PHE A 21 -1.11 -5.68 3.59
N GLU A 22 -0.60 -4.53 4.00
CA GLU A 22 -1.38 -3.32 4.22
C GLU A 22 -0.68 -2.13 3.57
N ILE A 23 -1.49 -1.25 2.97
CA ILE A 23 -1.03 0.03 2.44
C ILE A 23 -1.67 1.11 3.30
N THR A 24 -0.82 1.91 3.94
CA THR A 24 -1.22 3.02 4.80
C THR A 24 -0.64 4.31 4.23
N VAL A 25 -1.47 5.33 4.06
CA VAL A 25 -1.06 6.65 3.57
C VAL A 25 -1.42 7.67 4.65
N ASP A 26 -0.43 8.44 5.10
CA ASP A 26 -0.58 9.44 6.17
C ASP A 26 -1.28 8.89 7.42
N GLY A 27 -0.90 7.67 7.82
CA GLY A 27 -1.46 6.98 8.98
C GLY A 27 -2.83 6.32 8.77
N ARG A 28 -3.45 6.46 7.59
CA ARG A 28 -4.76 5.87 7.27
C ARG A 28 -4.64 4.61 6.43
N LEU A 29 -5.30 3.54 6.85
CA LEU A 29 -5.35 2.27 6.10
C LEU A 29 -6.13 2.47 4.79
N ARG A 30 -5.46 2.27 3.65
CA ARG A 30 -6.05 2.40 2.30
C ARG A 30 -6.31 1.03 1.65
N PHE A 31 -5.54 0.01 2.01
CA PHE A 31 -5.75 -1.36 1.53
C PHE A 31 -5.33 -2.37 2.60
N SER A 32 -6.09 -3.47 2.74
CA SER A 32 -5.70 -4.62 3.54
C SER A 32 -5.96 -5.92 2.77
N LYS A 33 -4.91 -6.71 2.57
CA LYS A 33 -5.01 -8.05 1.97
C LYS A 33 -5.92 -8.97 2.77
N LYS A 34 -5.94 -8.86 4.10
CA LYS A 34 -6.83 -9.67 4.93
C LYS A 34 -8.30 -9.37 4.68
N SER A 35 -8.63 -8.10 4.43
CA SER A 35 -9.99 -7.69 4.07
C SER A 35 -10.35 -8.07 2.63
N ALA A 36 -9.41 -7.92 1.69
CA ALA A 36 -9.65 -8.18 0.27
C ALA A 36 -9.52 -9.68 -0.11
N GLY A 37 -8.90 -10.50 0.74
CA GLY A 37 -8.58 -11.90 0.45
C GLY A 37 -7.47 -12.12 -0.58
N ARG A 38 -6.88 -11.04 -1.13
CA ARG A 38 -5.87 -11.09 -2.20
C ARG A 38 -4.87 -9.95 -2.10
N PHE A 39 -3.78 -10.06 -2.87
CA PHE A 39 -2.88 -8.91 -3.08
C PHE A 39 -3.56 -7.87 -3.99
N PRO A 40 -3.17 -6.58 -3.87
CA PRO A 40 -3.69 -5.55 -4.77
C PRO A 40 -3.07 -5.71 -6.16
N ALA A 41 -3.84 -5.35 -7.18
CA ALA A 41 -3.33 -5.11 -8.52
C ALA A 41 -2.52 -3.80 -8.56
N GLY A 42 -1.69 -3.61 -9.60
CA GLY A 42 -0.88 -2.40 -9.74
C GLY A 42 -1.70 -1.11 -9.70
N ASP A 43 -2.84 -1.10 -10.37
CA ASP A 43 -3.72 0.08 -10.41
C ASP A 43 -4.36 0.37 -9.05
N GLU A 44 -4.65 -0.66 -8.24
CA GLU A 44 -5.15 -0.48 -6.86
C GLU A 44 -4.08 0.12 -5.94
N VAL A 45 -2.80 -0.25 -6.15
CA VAL A 45 -1.68 0.39 -5.43
C VAL A 45 -1.59 1.87 -5.77
N LEU A 46 -1.79 2.25 -7.04
CA LEU A 46 -1.78 3.66 -7.46
C LEU A 46 -3.02 4.41 -6.96
N ALA A 47 -4.19 3.78 -6.92
CA ALA A 47 -5.40 4.38 -6.35
C ALA A 47 -5.28 4.68 -4.84
N CYS A 48 -4.40 3.96 -4.12
CA CYS A 48 -4.16 4.23 -2.70
C CYS A 48 -3.51 5.60 -2.45
N ILE A 49 -2.75 6.14 -3.42
CA ILE A 49 -1.98 7.39 -3.28
C ILE A 49 -2.57 8.55 -4.10
N ALA A 50 -3.66 8.31 -4.83
CA ALA A 50 -4.43 9.34 -5.52
C ALA A 50 -5.35 10.10 -4.56
#